data_AF-A0A3G1PL07-F1
#
_entry.id   AF-A0A3G1PL07-F1
#
_cell.length_a   1.000
_cell.length_b   1.000
_cell.length_c   1.000
_cell.angle_alpha   90.00
_cell.angle_beta   90.00
_cell.angle_gamma   90.00
#
_symmetry.space_group_name_H-M   'P 1'
#
loop_
_entity.id
_entity.type
_entity.pdbx_description
1 polymer ?
#
loop_
_entity_poly.entity_id
_entity_poly.type
_entity_poly.pdbx_seq_one_letter_code
_entity_poly.pdbx_strand_id
1 'polypeptide(L)' 'SPEAFLQEAQVMKKLRHEKLVQLYAVVSEEPIYIVTEFMGQGSLLEFLKGEYSSMLRLPQLVDFASQ' A
#
# COMPACT_ATOMS: atom_id res chain seq x y z
N SER A 1 -1.26 -21.71 -5.45
CA SER A 1 0.09 -22.30 -5.46
C SER A 1 1.12 -21.16 -5.57
N PRO A 2 2.40 -21.39 -5.21
CA PRO A 2 3.47 -20.39 -5.41
C PRO A 2 3.53 -19.85 -6.83
N GLU A 3 3.20 -20.68 -7.82
CA GLU A 3 3.14 -20.29 -9.23
C GLU A 3 2.04 -19.25 -9.52
N ALA A 4 0.82 -19.44 -9.00
CA ALA A 4 -0.26 -18.46 -9.15
C ALA A 4 0.10 -17.12 -8.49
N PHE A 5 0.71 -17.15 -7.30
CA PHE A 5 1.20 -15.96 -6.62
C PHE A 5 2.26 -15.22 -7.45
N LEU A 6 3.22 -15.95 -8.03
CA LEU A 6 4.24 -15.36 -8.89
C LEU A 6 3.63 -14.71 -10.14
N GLN A 7 2.62 -15.32 -10.76
CA GLN A 7 1.90 -14.74 -11.88
C GLN A 7 1.22 -13.42 -11.50
N GLU A 8 0.49 -13.40 -10.37
CA GLU A 8 -0.14 -12.18 -9.84
C GLU A 8 0.89 -11.09 -9.54
N ALA A 9 2.00 -11.46 -8.88
CA ALA A 9 3.07 -10.54 -8.52
C ALA A 9 3.74 -9.90 -9.76
N GLN A 10 3.87 -10.64 -10.87
CA GLN A 10 4.38 -10.09 -12.13
C GLN A 10 3.42 -9.07 -12.76
N VAL A 11 2.11 -9.25 -12.59
CA VAL A 11 1.12 -8.25 -13.01
C VAL A 11 1.22 -7.01 -12.11
N MET A 12 1.21 -7.19 -10.79
CA MET A 12 1.33 -6.09 -9.82
C MET A 12 2.62 -5.29 -9.99
N LYS A 13 3.76 -5.95 -10.28
CA LYS A 13 5.05 -5.30 -10.49
C LYS A 13 5.07 -4.39 -11.72
N LYS A 14 4.15 -4.55 -12.69
CA LYS A 14 4.04 -3.65 -13.86
C LYS A 14 3.22 -2.41 -13.58
N LEU A 15 2.38 -2.42 -12.53
CA LEU A 15 1.58 -1.25 -12.14
C LEU A 15 2.53 -0.17 -11.59
N ARG A 16 2.47 1.01 -12.21
CA ARG A 16 3.27 2.20 -11.85
C ARG A 16 2.32 3.39 -11.82
N HIS A 17 2.01 3.86 -10.62
CA HIS A 17 1.15 5.02 -10.40
C HIS A 17 1.52 5.65 -9.06
N GLU A 18 1.50 6.98 -8.98
CA GLU A 18 1.88 7.72 -7.77
C GLU A 18 0.99 7.41 -6.55
N LYS A 19 -0.22 6.89 -6.77
CA LYS A 19 -1.20 6.52 -5.74
C LYS A 19 -1.28 5.02 -5.46
N LEU A 20 -0.40 4.21 -6.06
CA LEU A 20 -0.33 2.77 -5.81
C LEU A 20 0.97 2.44 -5.08
N VAL A 21 0.85 1.68 -3.98
CA VAL A 21 2.01 1.17 -3.25
C VAL A 21 2.84 0.27 -4.17
N GLN A 22 4.10 0.62 -4.32
CA GLN A 22 5.03 -0.04 -5.22
C GLN A 22 5.48 -1.40 -4.68
N LEU A 23 5.23 -2.45 -5.45
CA LEU A 23 5.83 -3.78 -5.24
C LEU A 23 7.27 -3.80 -5.79
N TYR A 24 8.27 -3.99 -4.93
CA TYR A 24 9.67 -4.10 -5.33
C TYR A 24 10.06 -5.53 -5.68
N ALA A 25 9.78 -6.47 -4.78
CA ALA A 25 10.19 -7.86 -4.90
C ALA A 25 9.24 -8.80 -4.16
N VAL A 26 9.38 -10.09 -4.46
CA VAL A 26 8.72 -11.18 -3.74
C VAL A 26 9.73 -12.29 -3.45
N VAL A 27 9.58 -12.95 -2.30
CA VAL A 27 10.28 -14.20 -1.98
C VAL A 27 9.25 -15.32 -2.13
N SER A 28 9.46 -16.23 -3.08
CA SER A 28 8.48 -17.26 -3.46
C SER A 28 8.61 -18.58 -2.71
N GLU A 29 9.69 -18.76 -1.94
CA GLU A 29 9.82 -19.87 -1.01
C GLU A 29 8.91 -19.63 0.21
N GLU A 30 8.34 -20.69 0.78
CA GLU A 30 7.48 -20.54 1.95
C GLU A 30 8.30 -20.27 3.22
N PRO A 31 7.92 -19.28 4.06
CA PRO A 31 6.75 -18.42 3.90
C PRO A 31 6.98 -17.33 2.84
N ILE A 32 5.96 -17.07 2.02
CA ILE A 32 6.04 -16.05 0.97
C ILE A 32 6.19 -14.65 1.59
N TYR A 33 7.15 -13.86 1.09
CA TYR A 33 7.31 -12.46 1.48
C TYR A 33 7.00 -11.51 0.32
N ILE A 34 6.42 -10.36 0.66
CA ILE A 34 6.13 -9.26 -0.26
C ILE A 34 6.94 -8.04 0.20
N VAL A 35 7.79 -7.52 -0.68
CA VAL A 35 8.63 -6.36 -0.39
C VAL A 35 8.06 -5.15 -1.13
N THR A 36 7.56 -4.17 -0.39
CA THR A 36 6.99 -2.92 -0.92
C THR A 36 7.78 -1.70 -0.48
N GLU A 37 7.40 -0.53 -0.96
CA GLU A 37 7.83 0.72 -0.33
C GLU A 37 7.34 0.87 1.11
N PHE A 38 8.08 1.66 1.88
CA PHE A 38 7.76 1.94 3.27
C PHE A 38 6.86 3.18 3.39
N MET A 39 5.68 3.00 3.98
CA MET A 39 4.73 4.06 4.25
C MET A 39 4.89 4.53 5.71
N GLY A 40 5.67 5.60 5.92
CA GLY A 40 6.07 6.03 7.27
C GLY A 40 4.94 6.52 8.19
N GLN A 41 3.76 6.81 7.64
CA GLN A 41 2.56 7.19 8.41
C GLN A 41 1.60 6.00 8.63
N GLY A 42 1.99 4.78 8.22
CA GLY A 42 1.19 3.58 8.38
C GLY A 42 -0.05 3.55 7.48
N SER A 43 -1.09 2.87 7.96
CA SER A 43 -2.35 2.75 7.22
C SER A 43 -3.20 4.02 7.35
N LEU A 44 -4.03 4.32 6.33
CA LEU A 44 -4.97 5.44 6.40
C LEU A 44 -5.91 5.32 7.61
N LEU A 45 -6.31 4.09 7.99
CA LEU A 45 -7.18 3.86 9.14
C LEU A 45 -6.51 4.28 10.46
N GLU A 46 -5.25 3.90 10.67
CA GLU A 46 -4.48 4.30 11.86
C GLU A 46 -4.24 5.80 11.85
N PHE A 47 -3.91 6.39 10.70
CA PHE A 47 -3.73 7.84 10.57
C PHE A 47 -5.00 8.61 10.94
N LEU A 48 -6.17 8.15 10.47
CA LEU A 48 -7.47 8.76 10.77
C LEU A 48 -7.91 8.61 12.23
N LYS A 49 -7.38 7.61 12.96
CA LYS A 49 -7.67 7.37 14.39
C LYS A 49 -6.57 7.83 15.32
N GLY A 50 -5.42 8.22 14.78
CA GLY A 50 -4.23 8.58 15.54
C GLY A 50 -4.29 9.97 16.14
N GLU A 51 -3.15 10.41 16.67
CA GLU A 51 -3.00 11.68 17.39
C GLU A 51 -3.40 12.90 16.53
N TYR A 52 -3.20 12.82 15.21
CA TYR A 52 -3.51 13.89 14.26
C TYR A 52 -4.98 13.94 13.83
N SER A 53 -5.81 12.96 14.21
CA SER A 53 -7.22 12.86 13.79
C SER A 53 -8.01 14.15 14.07
N SER A 54 -7.78 14.75 15.25
CA SER A 54 -8.42 16.01 15.67
C SER A 54 -8.02 17.23 14.83
N MET A 55 -6.89 17.16 14.12
CA MET A 55 -6.39 18.24 13.26
C MET A 55 -6.91 18.13 11.81
N LEU A 56 -7.47 16.98 11.43
CA LEU A 56 -7.97 16.75 10.08
C LEU A 56 -9.30 17.46 9.86
N ARG A 57 -9.37 18.25 8.79
CA ARG A 57 -10.59 18.94 8.36
C ARG A 57 -11.21 18.28 7.14
N LEU A 58 -12.51 18.47 6.95
CA LEU A 58 -13.27 17.89 5.84
C LEU A 58 -12.59 18.07 4.46
N PRO A 59 -12.02 19.23 4.09
CA PRO A 59 -11.33 19.35 2.80
C PRO A 59 -10.17 18.38 2.60
N GLN A 60 -9.43 18.03 3.66
CA GLN A 60 -8.34 17.04 3.58
C GLN A 60 -8.89 15.62 3.41
N LEU A 61 -10.01 15.30 4.05
CA LEU A 61 -10.67 14.00 3.89
C LEU A 61 -11.22 13.82 2.47
N VAL A 62 -11.76 14.89 1.89
CA VAL A 62 -12.19 14.91 0.48
C VAL A 62 -10.99 14.74 -0.46
N ASP A 63 -9.86 15.40 -0.17
CA ASP A 63 -8.63 15.23 -0.94
C ASP A 63 -8.15 13.77 -0.91
N PHE A 64 -8.06 13.14 0.27
CA PHE A 64 -7.68 11.73 0.40
C PHE A 64 -8.57 10.77 -0.40
N ALA A 65 -9.88 11.05 -0.47
CA ALA A 65 -10.82 10.24 -1.24
C ALA A 65 -10.71 10.46 -2.76
N SER A 66 -10.14 11.59 -3.18
CA SER A 66 -9.97 11.96 -4.59
C SER A 66 -8.63 11.55 -5.19
N GLN A 67 -7.67 11.16 -4.34
CA GLN A 67 -6.40 10.58 -4.78
C GLN A 67 -6.62 9.18 -5.36
#